data_AF-A0A2P8H439-F1
#
_entry.id   AF-A0A2P8H439-F1
#
_cell.length_a   1.000
_cell.length_b   1.000
_cell.length_c   1.000
_cell.angle_alpha   90.00
_cell.angle_beta   90.00
_cell.angle_gamma   90.00
#
_symmetry.space_group_name_H-M   'P 1'
#
loop_
_entity.id
_entity.type
_entity.pdbx_description
1 polymer ?
#
loop_
_entity_poly.entity_id
_entity_poly.type
_entity_poly.pdbx_seq_one_letter_code
_entity_poly.pdbx_strand_id
1 'polypeptide(L)'
;MRNVVYAIIASGVMHIIFYGATMAVGYAKTMMYRPNIALAWGNVEMLQAKVAFGSTSGFLLNFHTLFGVALLCWIALFVYQKCNVRTKL
;
A
#
# COMPACT_ATOMS: atom_id res chain seq x y z
N MET A 1 -13.88 13.24 -17.35
CA MET A 1 -12.56 12.58 -17.43
C MET A 1 -11.54 13.14 -16.43
N ARG A 2 -11.39 14.46 -16.27
CA ARG A 2 -10.42 15.08 -15.35
C ARG A 2 -10.40 14.49 -13.92
N ASN A 3 -11.56 14.31 -13.29
CA ASN A 3 -11.63 13.74 -11.94
C ASN A 3 -11.20 12.27 -11.87
N VAL A 4 -11.44 11.51 -12.94
CA VAL A 4 -11.02 10.10 -13.03
C VAL A 4 -9.50 10.02 -13.09
N VAL A 5 -8.87 10.89 -13.89
CA VAL A 5 -7.39 10.99 -13.95
C VAL A 5 -6.81 11.37 -12.59
N TYR A 6 -7.39 12.36 -11.90
CA TYR A 6 -6.94 12.71 -10.55
C TYR A 6 -7.13 11.59 -9.52
N ALA A 7 -8.20 10.82 -9.61
CA ALA A 7 -8.43 9.68 -8.74
C ALA A 7 -7.40 8.55 -8.97
N ILE A 8 -7.04 8.29 -10.23
CA ILE A 8 -6.00 7.31 -10.59
C ILE A 8 -4.64 7.77 -10.07
N ILE A 9 -4.27 9.04 -10.29
CA ILE A 9 -3.01 9.60 -9.79
C ILE A 9 -2.97 9.54 -8.25
N ALA A 10 -4.04 9.94 -7.57
CA ALA A 10 -4.12 9.88 -6.11
C ALA A 10 -3.99 8.45 -5.58
N SER A 11 -4.64 7.47 -6.22
CA SER A 11 -4.49 6.05 -5.90
C SER A 11 -3.04 5.58 -6.07
N GLY A 12 -2.40 5.94 -7.18
CA GLY A 12 -1.00 5.61 -7.45
C GLY A 12 -0.05 6.17 -6.40
N VAL A 13 -0.20 7.45 -6.03
CA VAL A 13 0.61 8.10 -4.99
C VAL A 13 0.43 7.40 -3.65
N MET A 14 -0.80 7.07 -3.25
CA MET A 14 -1.04 6.34 -2.00
C MET A 14 -0.39 4.95 -1.99
N HIS A 15 -0.41 4.22 -3.11
CA HIS A 15 0.26 2.93 -3.21
C HIS A 15 1.78 3.08 -3.12
N ILE A 16 2.38 4.07 -3.79
CA ILE A 16 3.82 4.34 -3.69
C ILE A 16 4.22 4.61 -2.23
N ILE A 17 3.44 5.43 -1.52
CA ILE A 17 3.68 5.72 -0.10
C ILE A 17 3.54 4.45 0.74
N PHE A 18 2.49 3.64 0.50
CA PHE A 18 2.26 2.40 1.23
C PHE A 18 3.40 1.40 1.06
N TYR A 19 3.83 1.14 -0.18
CA TYR A 19 4.93 0.21 -0.45
C TYR A 19 6.27 0.77 0.07
N GLY A 20 6.51 2.08 -0.08
CA GLY A 20 7.69 2.73 0.46
C GLY A 20 7.79 2.62 1.99
N ALA A 21 6.69 2.87 2.71
CA ALA A 21 6.62 2.70 4.16
C ALA A 21 6.81 1.24 4.58
N THR A 22 6.18 0.31 3.86
CA THR A 22 6.31 -1.14 4.13
C THR A 22 7.77 -1.60 3.94
N MET A 23 8.44 -1.15 2.88
CA MET A 23 9.87 -1.42 2.67
C MET A 23 10.73 -0.80 3.77
N ALA A 24 10.49 0.46 4.15
CA ALA A 24 11.25 1.13 5.20
C ALA A 24 11.14 0.39 6.56
N VAL A 25 9.93 -0.03 6.93
CA VAL A 25 9.69 -0.83 8.14
C VAL A 25 10.38 -2.20 8.05
N GLY A 26 10.29 -2.90 6.91
CA GLY A 26 11.00 -4.16 6.69
C GLY A 26 12.52 -4.00 6.80
N TYR A 27 13.06 -2.91 6.26
CA TYR A 27 14.48 -2.58 6.34
C TYR A 27 14.92 -2.32 7.79
N ALA A 28 14.18 -1.50 8.52
CA ALA A 28 14.46 -1.24 9.93
C ALA A 28 14.44 -2.53 10.77
N LYS A 29 13.45 -3.41 10.56
CA LYS A 29 13.39 -4.74 11.20
C LYS A 29 14.60 -5.59 10.85
N THR A 30 15.05 -5.57 9.60
CA THR A 30 16.25 -6.30 9.15
C THR A 30 17.51 -5.80 9.84
N MET A 31 17.69 -4.47 9.96
CA MET A 31 18.85 -3.89 10.64
C MET A 31 18.93 -4.25 12.13
N MET A 32 17.78 -4.38 12.79
CA MET A 32 17.69 -4.72 14.22
C MET A 32 17.71 -6.24 14.47
N TYR A 33 17.56 -7.05 13.42
CA TYR A 33 17.51 -8.50 13.55
C TYR A 33 18.92 -9.09 13.73
N ARG A 34 19.12 -9.91 14.77
CA ARG A 34 20.33 -10.72 14.93
C ARG A 34 20.05 -12.16 14.50
N PRO A 35 20.63 -12.64 13.38
CA PRO A 35 20.37 -13.99 12.89
C PRO A 35 21.00 -15.04 13.83
N ASN A 36 20.17 -15.93 14.36
CA ASN A 36 20.65 -17.14 15.04
C ASN A 36 20.77 -18.26 14.01
N ILE A 37 21.95 -18.37 13.42
CA ILE A 37 22.26 -19.26 12.30
C ILE A 37 22.08 -20.74 12.69
N ALA A 38 22.40 -21.09 13.94
CA ALA A 38 22.29 -22.45 14.46
C ALA A 38 20.83 -22.94 14.56
N LEU A 39 19.89 -22.05 14.93
CA LEU A 39 18.46 -22.35 14.95
C LEU A 39 17.79 -22.16 13.58
N ALA A 40 18.32 -21.25 12.74
CA ALA A 40 17.78 -20.97 11.42
C ALA A 40 17.92 -22.15 10.44
N TRP A 41 18.96 -22.98 10.59
CA TRP A 41 19.21 -24.13 9.71
C TRP A 41 18.07 -25.18 9.75
N GLY A 42 17.36 -25.28 10.87
CA GLY A 42 16.23 -26.18 11.04
C GLY A 42 14.86 -25.56 10.72
N ASN A 43 14.76 -24.24 10.50
CA ASN A 43 13.47 -23.57 10.32
C ASN A 43 13.58 -22.30 9.46
N VAL A 44 13.62 -22.50 8.14
CA VAL A 44 13.77 -21.43 7.13
C VAL A 44 12.53 -20.52 7.08
N GLU A 45 11.34 -21.03 7.38
CA GLU A 45 10.10 -20.26 7.46
C GLU A 45 10.14 -19.17 8.54
N MET A 46 10.74 -19.47 9.71
CA MET A 46 10.88 -18.50 10.80
C MET A 46 11.71 -17.28 10.38
N LEU A 47 12.73 -17.48 9.53
CA LEU A 47 13.59 -16.40 9.04
C LEU A 47 12.84 -15.46 8.11
N GLN A 48 12.03 -15.99 7.20
CA GLN A 48 11.20 -15.16 6.33
C GLN A 48 10.09 -14.45 7.13
N ALA A 49 9.43 -15.10 8.07
CA ALA A 49 8.35 -14.47 8.84
C ALA A 49 8.82 -13.28 9.72
N LYS A 50 10.04 -13.31 10.24
CA LYS A 50 10.56 -12.24 11.14
C LYS A 50 11.16 -11.05 10.41
N VAL A 51 11.63 -11.24 9.18
CA VAL A 51 12.46 -10.25 8.46
C VAL A 51 11.94 -9.94 7.06
N ALA A 52 10.86 -10.61 6.61
CA ALA A 52 10.29 -10.35 5.29
C ALA A 52 9.86 -8.89 5.14
N PHE A 53 10.26 -8.33 4.00
CA PHE A 53 9.84 -7.02 3.52
C PHE A 53 8.40 -7.10 3.03
N GLY A 54 7.45 -7.04 3.96
CA GLY A 54 6.03 -7.20 3.68
C GLY A 54 5.66 -8.62 3.26
N SER A 55 4.47 -9.07 3.63
CA SER A 55 3.87 -10.22 2.96
C SER A 55 3.46 -9.75 1.56
N THR A 56 4.02 -10.38 0.52
CA THR A 56 3.54 -10.12 -0.84
C THR A 56 2.17 -10.75 -0.96
N SER A 57 1.11 -9.96 -0.84
CA SER A 57 -0.21 -10.35 -1.34
C SER A 57 -0.07 -10.69 -2.83
N GLY A 58 -0.74 -11.74 -3.29
CA GLY A 58 -0.60 -12.19 -4.69
C GLY A 58 -0.83 -11.07 -5.70
N PHE A 59 -0.21 -11.15 -6.87
CA PHE A 59 -0.29 -10.12 -7.93
C PHE A 59 -1.70 -9.58 -8.16
N LEU A 60 -2.71 -10.46 -8.20
CA LEU A 60 -4.11 -10.11 -8.40
C LEU A 60 -4.71 -9.24 -7.27
N LEU A 61 -4.32 -9.45 -6.01
CA LEU A 61 -4.80 -8.67 -4.88
C LEU A 61 -4.31 -7.21 -4.96
N ASN A 62 -3.07 -6.99 -5.42
CA ASN A 62 -2.52 -5.63 -5.59
C ASN A 62 -3.21 -4.84 -6.71
N PHE A 63 -3.62 -5.51 -7.79
CA PHE A 63 -4.43 -4.85 -8.82
C PHE A 63 -5.80 -4.46 -8.28
N HIS A 64 -6.44 -5.34 -7.53
CA HIS A 64 -7.76 -5.06 -6.95
C HIS A 64 -7.73 -3.87 -5.99
N THR A 65 -6.68 -3.72 -5.17
CA THR A 65 -6.53 -2.56 -4.28
C THR A 65 -6.30 -1.26 -5.05
N LEU A 66 -5.56 -1.30 -6.16
CA LEU A 66 -5.32 -0.12 -7.00
C LEU A 66 -6.64 0.45 -7.57
N PHE A 67 -7.48 -0.43 -8.13
CA PHE A 67 -8.79 -0.05 -8.65
C PHE A 67 -9.78 0.35 -7.55
N GLY A 68 -9.80 -0.40 -6.44
CA GLY A 68 -10.67 -0.11 -5.30
C GLY A 68 -10.40 1.28 -4.71
N VAL A 69 -9.12 1.61 -4.48
CA VAL A 69 -8.72 2.92 -3.95
C VAL A 69 -8.99 4.03 -4.97
N ALA A 70 -8.75 3.80 -6.26
CA ALA A 70 -9.08 4.77 -7.31
C ALA A 70 -10.59 5.07 -7.37
N LEU A 71 -11.44 4.05 -7.21
CA LEU A 71 -12.89 4.22 -7.16
C LEU A 71 -13.30 5.07 -5.95
N LEU A 72 -12.73 4.80 -4.76
CA LEU A 72 -12.99 5.58 -3.55
C LEU A 72 -12.57 7.04 -3.70
N CYS A 73 -11.39 7.31 -4.26
CA CYS A 73 -10.93 8.67 -4.56
C CYS A 73 -11.86 9.39 -5.54
N TRP A 74 -12.34 8.68 -6.57
CA TRP A 74 -13.26 9.25 -7.53
C TRP A 74 -14.61 9.61 -6.89
N ILE A 75 -15.17 8.72 -6.07
CA ILE A 75 -16.40 8.97 -5.30
C ILE A 75 -16.21 10.19 -4.39
N ALA A 76 -15.10 10.26 -3.66
CA ALA A 76 -14.80 11.39 -2.77
C ALA A 76 -14.70 12.72 -3.54
N LEU A 77 -13.99 12.75 -4.67
CA LEU A 77 -13.90 13.93 -5.53
C LEU A 77 -15.27 14.33 -6.11
N PHE A 78 -16.09 13.36 -6.49
CA PHE A 78 -17.42 13.61 -7.02
C PHE A 78 -18.35 14.21 -5.96
N VAL A 79 -18.36 13.65 -4.74
CA VAL A 79 -19.12 14.19 -3.61
C VAL A 79 -18.64 15.59 -3.26
N TYR A 80 -17.32 15.79 -3.16
CA TYR A 80 -16.73 17.10 -2.87
C TYR A 80 -17.17 18.17 -3.87
N GLN A 81 -17.13 17.87 -5.16
CA GLN A 81 -17.58 18.80 -6.20
C GLN A 81 -19.08 19.08 -6.11
N LYS A 82 -19.90 18.06 -5.86
CA LYS A 82 -21.35 18.24 -5.76
C LYS A 82 -21.73 19.08 -4.54
N CYS A 83 -21.08 18.87 -3.40
CA CYS A 83 -21.25 19.68 -2.20
C CYS A 83 -20.77 21.13 -2.42
N ASN A 84 -19.60 21.31 -3.03
CA ASN A 84 -19.02 22.63 -3.28
C ASN A 84 -19.84 23.46 -4.29
N VAL A 85 -20.40 22.82 -5.31
CA VAL A 85 -21.35 23.47 -6.25
C VAL A 85 -22.63 23.87 -5.52
N ARG A 86 -23.13 23.05 -4.60
CA ARG A 86 -24.36 23.32 -3.84
C ARG A 86 -24.21 24.47 -2.83
N THR A 87 -23.01 24.71 -2.32
CA THR A 87 -22.72 25.85 -1.41
C THR A 87 -22.47 27.17 -2.12
N LYS A 88 -22.41 27.19 -3.46
CA LYS A 88 -22.21 28.42 -4.26
C LYS A 88 -23.50 28.95 -4.93
N LEU A 89 -24.63 28.27 -4.72
CA LEU A 89 -25.99 28.69 -5.13
C LEU A 89 -26.71 29.30 -3.93
#